data_AF-A0A1A0L658-F1
#
_entry.id   AF-A0A1A0L658-F1
#
_cell.length_a   1.000
_cell.length_b   1.000
_cell.length_c   1.000
_cell.angle_alpha   90.00
_cell.angle_beta   90.00
_cell.angle_gamma   90.00
#
_symmetry.space_group_name_H-M   'P 1'
#
loop_
_entity.id
_entity.type
_entity.pdbx_description
1 polymer ?
#
loop_
_entity_poly.entity_id
_entity_poly.type
_entity_poly.pdbx_seq_one_letter_code
_entity_poly.pdbx_strand_id
1 'polypeptide(L)'
;MNGRVNTTYPAAGATEELRRLAESLAPGCWPSADETALVDCGRRLRGIGDELRDLADVIDALRRDHDGSGRFHDGLIDALTQVTSDVAGMRGVADRFAAFATSLDAFALATVDARAEMTLLASIADRDRLAGSVADALGDDSARVSAASAGRYALSAAGDEYTGRAGDACDSAAQVADSEQRTESTPPAATSGMMTAGGFGALGALGASAGGALQGARAVGGQASTPDIDPTWLIERAAILQTSLPSPFSEWMRVAIGVGTDADGGQVRVVATSDPQPYQRPGFAIAPSELLAGDGGPPEYAIVAEMARARLTPVIVASAMTMPQGIASVLVAEGVAVASPPSPRT
;
A
#
# COMPACT_ATOMS: atom_id res chain seq x y z
N MET A 1 -26.56 46.95 -16.89
CA MET A 1 -25.39 46.05 -16.85
C MET A 1 -25.17 45.61 -15.41
N ASN A 2 -24.71 44.37 -15.24
CA ASN A 2 -24.32 43.67 -14.00
C ASN A 2 -25.44 42.89 -13.28
N GLY A 3 -25.91 41.84 -13.96
CA GLY A 3 -26.48 40.67 -13.28
C GLY A 3 -25.37 39.88 -12.60
N ARG A 4 -25.35 39.90 -11.26
CA ARG A 4 -24.48 39.04 -10.45
C ARG A 4 -24.96 37.60 -10.62
N VAL A 5 -24.16 36.77 -11.27
CA VAL A 5 -24.33 35.31 -11.26
C VAL A 5 -24.11 34.87 -9.82
N ASN A 6 -25.19 34.48 -9.16
CA ASN A 6 -25.15 33.89 -7.83
C ASN A 6 -24.69 32.44 -8.01
N THR A 7 -23.38 32.20 -7.95
CA THR A 7 -22.81 30.84 -7.88
C THR A 7 -23.14 30.28 -6.50
N THR A 8 -24.36 29.77 -6.36
CA THR A 8 -24.76 28.92 -5.24
C THR A 8 -23.87 27.68 -5.28
N TYR A 9 -22.88 27.62 -4.37
CA TYR A 9 -22.27 26.36 -3.98
C TYR A 9 -23.39 25.38 -3.62
N PRO A 10 -23.38 24.13 -4.12
CA PRO A 10 -24.33 23.14 -3.65
C PRO A 10 -24.14 23.00 -2.14
N ALA A 11 -25.21 23.21 -1.37
CA ALA A 11 -25.20 23.02 0.07
C ALA A 11 -24.66 21.62 0.37
N ALA A 12 -23.84 21.45 1.40
CA ALA A 12 -23.15 20.19 1.73
C ALA A 12 -24.05 18.92 1.73
N GLY A 13 -25.38 19.07 1.89
CA GLY A 13 -26.36 17.99 1.73
C GLY A 13 -26.53 17.48 0.29
N ALA A 14 -26.44 18.33 -0.73
CA ALA A 14 -26.59 17.94 -2.13
C ALA A 14 -25.40 17.10 -2.61
N THR A 15 -24.18 17.45 -2.19
CA THR A 15 -22.98 16.64 -2.48
C THR A 15 -23.03 15.27 -1.81
N GLU A 16 -23.60 15.20 -0.60
CA GLU A 16 -23.78 13.94 0.13
C GLU A 16 -24.86 13.05 -0.48
N GLU A 17 -25.93 13.63 -1.02
CA GLU A 17 -26.94 12.89 -1.80
C GLU A 17 -26.37 12.35 -3.11
N LEU A 18 -25.56 13.16 -3.82
CA LEU A 18 -24.88 12.72 -5.04
C LEU A 18 -23.86 11.62 -4.77
N ARG A 19 -23.13 11.70 -3.66
CA ARG A 19 -22.24 10.62 -3.20
C ARG A 19 -23.02 9.34 -2.93
N ARG A 20 -24.13 9.40 -2.20
CA ARG A 20 -24.98 8.22 -1.94
C ARG A 20 -25.55 7.62 -3.23
N LEU A 21 -25.93 8.47 -4.18
CA LEU A 21 -26.36 8.02 -5.50
C LEU A 21 -25.21 7.31 -6.25
N ALA A 22 -24.03 7.92 -6.28
CA ALA A 22 -22.85 7.34 -6.92
C ALA A 22 -22.53 5.96 -6.33
N GLU A 23 -22.51 5.84 -5.00
CA GLU A 23 -22.29 4.56 -4.30
C GLU A 23 -23.38 3.52 -4.58
N SER A 24 -24.64 3.94 -4.76
CA SER A 24 -25.71 3.02 -5.14
C SER A 24 -25.58 2.49 -6.57
N LEU A 25 -25.03 3.30 -7.48
CA LEU A 25 -24.88 2.96 -8.89
C LEU A 25 -23.60 2.17 -9.15
N ALA A 26 -22.48 2.61 -8.56
CA ALA A 26 -21.16 2.03 -8.68
C ALA A 26 -20.49 1.99 -7.28
N PRO A 27 -20.68 0.90 -6.52
CA PRO A 27 -20.14 0.79 -5.18
C PRO A 27 -18.61 0.89 -5.14
N GLY A 28 -18.07 1.66 -4.20
CA GLY A 28 -16.64 1.77 -3.95
C GLY A 28 -15.87 2.68 -4.92
N CYS A 29 -16.55 3.35 -5.86
CA CYS A 29 -15.88 4.26 -6.80
C CYS A 29 -15.51 5.62 -6.17
N TRP A 30 -16.18 6.03 -5.08
CA TRP A 30 -16.03 7.40 -4.57
C TRP A 30 -14.71 7.62 -3.82
N PRO A 31 -13.94 8.68 -4.12
CA PRO A 31 -12.69 8.97 -3.43
C PRO A 31 -12.92 9.29 -1.94
N SER A 32 -12.31 8.50 -1.06
CA SER A 32 -12.47 8.59 0.40
C SER A 32 -11.26 9.20 1.12
N ALA A 33 -10.15 9.43 0.42
CA ALA A 33 -8.91 9.94 1.02
C ALA A 33 -9.07 11.36 1.57
N ASP A 34 -8.53 11.63 2.75
CA ASP A 34 -8.55 12.96 3.35
C ASP A 34 -7.43 13.83 2.75
N GLU A 35 -7.80 14.70 1.81
CA GLU A 35 -6.88 15.61 1.12
C GLU A 35 -6.17 16.56 2.08
N THR A 36 -6.83 16.96 3.18
CA THR A 36 -6.23 17.86 4.16
C THR A 36 -5.16 17.16 4.97
N ALA A 37 -5.42 15.93 5.40
CA ALA A 37 -4.46 15.09 6.10
C ALA A 37 -3.25 14.75 5.21
N LEU A 38 -3.46 14.49 3.92
CA LEU A 38 -2.41 14.21 2.95
C LEU A 38 -1.49 15.42 2.73
N VAL A 39 -2.06 16.60 2.51
CA VAL A 39 -1.30 17.85 2.34
C VAL A 39 -0.54 18.20 3.62
N ASP A 40 -1.16 18.02 4.80
CA ASP A 40 -0.48 18.26 6.07
C ASP A 40 0.65 17.28 6.34
N CYS A 41 0.49 16.01 5.95
CA CYS A 41 1.56 15.02 5.98
C CYS A 41 2.73 15.45 5.06
N GLY A 42 2.43 15.85 3.81
CA GLY A 42 3.43 16.36 2.87
C GLY A 42 4.20 17.57 3.41
N ARG A 43 3.52 18.51 4.08
CA ARG A 43 4.16 19.65 4.75
C ARG A 43 5.12 19.23 5.86
N ARG A 44 4.73 18.28 6.70
CA ARG A 44 5.59 17.77 7.79
C ARG A 44 6.85 17.09 7.25
N LEU A 45 6.70 16.30 6.19
CA LEU A 45 7.84 15.62 5.55
C LEU A 45 8.83 16.60 4.95
N ARG A 46 8.35 17.66 4.29
CA ARG A 46 9.22 18.75 3.81
C ARG A 46 9.97 19.42 4.96
N GLY A 47 9.27 19.74 6.06
CA GLY A 47 9.90 20.31 7.25
C GLY A 47 11.03 19.45 7.79
N ILE A 48 10.83 18.14 7.90
CA ILE A 48 11.87 17.19 8.33
C ILE A 48 13.02 17.16 7.31
N GLY A 49 12.73 17.15 6.01
CA GLY A 49 13.74 17.18 4.96
C GLY A 49 14.59 18.46 4.99
N ASP A 50 13.97 19.60 5.24
CA ASP A 50 14.66 20.89 5.35
C ASP A 50 15.56 20.92 6.60
N GLU A 51 15.07 20.45 7.76
CA GLU A 51 15.89 20.32 8.99
C GLU A 51 17.12 19.41 8.79
N LEU A 52 16.96 18.30 8.06
CA LEU A 52 18.08 17.40 7.73
C LEU A 52 19.09 18.04 6.79
N ARG A 53 18.62 18.84 5.81
CA ARG A 53 19.50 19.55 4.88
C ARG A 53 20.28 20.66 5.59
N ASP A 54 19.62 21.41 6.47
CA ASP A 54 20.28 22.43 7.30
C ASP A 54 21.35 21.81 8.21
N LEU A 55 21.05 20.67 8.84
CA LEU A 55 22.03 19.94 9.66
C LEU A 55 23.23 19.45 8.85
N ALA A 56 22.98 18.90 7.65
CA ALA A 56 24.03 18.49 6.72
C ALA A 56 24.93 19.66 6.33
N ASP A 57 24.36 20.84 6.09
CA ASP A 57 25.11 22.05 5.73
C ASP A 57 25.93 22.59 6.90
N VAL A 58 25.41 22.54 8.14
CA VAL A 58 26.17 22.90 9.36
C VAL A 58 27.38 21.99 9.55
N ILE A 59 27.21 20.67 9.38
CA ILE A 59 28.29 19.69 9.52
C ILE A 59 29.35 19.89 8.41
N ASP A 60 28.92 20.15 7.18
CA ASP A 60 29.83 20.40 6.05
C ASP A 60 30.60 21.72 6.22
N ALA A 61 29.97 22.77 6.76
CA ALA A 61 30.65 24.01 7.11
C ALA A 61 31.69 23.81 8.23
N LEU A 62 31.31 23.07 9.29
CA LEU A 62 32.22 22.62 10.35
C LEU A 62 33.34 21.71 9.85
N ARG A 63 33.28 21.19 8.61
CA ARG A 63 34.32 20.41 7.89
C ARG A 63 35.12 21.22 6.84
N ARG A 64 34.76 22.48 6.59
CA ARG A 64 35.53 23.39 5.73
C ARG A 64 36.30 24.46 6.51
N ASP A 65 35.81 24.82 7.70
CA ASP A 65 36.32 25.95 8.48
C ASP A 65 37.04 25.50 9.76
N HIS A 66 38.28 25.01 9.63
CA HIS A 66 39.16 24.72 10.76
C HIS A 66 40.60 25.03 10.40
N ASP A 67 41.12 26.07 11.04
CA ASP A 67 42.55 26.31 11.17
C ASP A 67 43.02 25.76 12.52
N GLY A 68 43.88 24.75 12.47
CA GLY A 68 44.42 24.11 13.65
C GLY A 68 45.56 23.14 13.32
N SER A 69 46.34 22.74 14.33
CA SER A 69 47.38 21.73 14.15
C SER A 69 47.57 20.91 15.43
N GLY A 70 47.99 19.65 15.27
CA GLY A 70 48.32 18.74 16.37
C GLY A 70 47.23 17.68 16.64
N ARG A 71 47.56 16.72 17.52
CA ARG A 71 46.80 15.47 17.70
C ARG A 71 45.32 15.63 18.07
N PHE A 72 44.96 16.72 18.77
CA PHE A 72 43.56 17.03 19.09
C PHE A 72 42.80 17.50 17.85
N HIS A 73 43.42 18.34 17.02
CA HIS A 73 42.86 18.76 15.74
C HIS A 73 42.72 17.55 14.81
N ASP A 74 43.75 16.71 14.69
CA ASP A 74 43.70 15.51 13.86
C ASP A 74 42.56 14.56 14.30
N GLY A 75 42.39 14.35 15.62
CA GLY A 75 41.28 13.56 16.15
C GLY A 75 39.89 14.18 15.96
N LEU A 76 39.79 15.51 15.95
CA LEU A 76 38.55 16.24 15.62
C LEU A 76 38.21 16.09 14.13
N ILE A 77 39.19 16.18 13.24
CA ILE A 77 39.01 15.97 11.80
C ILE A 77 38.60 14.52 11.50
N ASP A 78 39.22 13.53 12.14
CA ASP A 78 38.83 12.12 12.00
C ASP A 78 37.39 11.89 12.46
N ALA A 79 37.00 12.44 13.62
CA ALA A 79 35.63 12.34 14.12
C ALA A 79 34.61 13.03 13.19
N LEU A 80 34.93 14.23 12.69
CA LEU A 80 34.09 14.93 11.71
C LEU A 80 34.00 14.16 10.38
N THR A 81 35.10 13.56 9.93
CA THR A 81 35.13 12.74 8.71
C THR A 81 34.21 11.53 8.85
N GLN A 82 34.22 10.87 10.02
CA GLN A 82 33.36 9.73 10.33
C GLN A 82 31.87 10.10 10.44
N VAL A 83 31.54 11.31 10.88
CA VAL A 83 30.17 11.85 10.83
C VAL A 83 29.78 12.24 9.40
N THR A 84 30.72 12.72 8.58
CA THR A 84 30.42 13.20 7.22
C THR A 84 30.18 12.12 6.17
N SER A 85 30.60 10.87 6.40
CA SER A 85 30.12 9.74 5.57
C SER A 85 28.60 9.60 5.62
N ASP A 86 27.95 10.15 6.64
CA ASP A 86 26.50 10.18 6.82
C ASP A 86 25.84 11.46 6.27
N VAL A 87 26.61 12.52 5.93
CA VAL A 87 26.07 13.80 5.42
C VAL A 87 25.45 13.65 4.03
N ALA A 88 26.08 12.85 3.16
CA ALA A 88 25.47 12.47 1.88
C ALA A 88 24.18 11.66 2.10
N GLY A 89 24.17 10.79 3.12
CA GLY A 89 22.99 10.05 3.56
C GLY A 89 21.86 10.97 4.02
N MET A 90 22.16 11.98 4.84
CA MET A 90 21.20 12.97 5.33
C MET A 90 20.56 13.77 4.18
N ARG A 91 21.36 14.21 3.20
CA ARG A 91 20.84 14.90 2.00
C ARG A 91 19.96 13.97 1.15
N GLY A 92 20.37 12.71 0.94
CA GLY A 92 19.55 11.72 0.23
C GLY A 92 18.25 11.35 0.96
N VAL A 93 18.25 11.33 2.30
CA VAL A 93 17.01 11.18 3.10
C VAL A 93 16.11 12.42 2.94
N ALA A 94 16.68 13.62 2.98
CA ALA A 94 15.93 14.86 2.77
C ALA A 94 15.26 14.92 1.40
N ASP A 95 15.98 14.52 0.34
CA ASP A 95 15.45 14.48 -1.02
C ASP A 95 14.34 13.43 -1.18
N ARG A 96 14.45 12.28 -0.50
CA ARG A 96 13.37 11.28 -0.43
C ARG A 96 12.13 11.81 0.27
N PHE A 97 12.27 12.55 1.37
CA PHE A 97 11.12 13.18 2.03
C PHE A 97 10.45 14.24 1.15
N ALA A 98 11.23 15.01 0.39
CA ALA A 98 10.69 15.98 -0.56
C ALA A 98 9.94 15.30 -1.73
N ALA A 99 10.48 14.20 -2.26
CA ALA A 99 9.83 13.39 -3.30
C ALA A 99 8.52 12.78 -2.80
N PHE A 100 8.52 12.20 -1.60
CA PHE A 100 7.32 11.61 -1.00
C PHE A 100 6.25 12.67 -0.65
N ALA A 101 6.67 13.85 -0.19
CA ALA A 101 5.74 14.97 -0.01
C ALA A 101 5.09 15.41 -1.34
N THR A 102 5.83 15.34 -2.45
CA THR A 102 5.31 15.67 -3.78
C THR A 102 4.30 14.64 -4.28
N SER A 103 4.52 13.35 -4.03
CA SER A 103 3.50 12.33 -4.34
C SER A 103 2.22 12.48 -3.52
N LEU A 104 2.33 12.86 -2.23
CA LEU A 104 1.16 13.10 -1.39
C LEU A 104 0.31 14.27 -1.92
N ASP A 105 0.95 15.34 -2.39
CA ASP A 105 0.25 16.47 -3.00
C ASP A 105 -0.41 16.07 -4.34
N ALA A 106 0.28 15.29 -5.18
CA ALA A 106 -0.28 14.78 -6.43
C ALA A 106 -1.49 13.86 -6.19
N PHE A 107 -1.41 12.99 -5.18
CA PHE A 107 -2.52 12.11 -4.78
C PHE A 107 -3.70 12.90 -4.20
N ALA A 108 -3.43 13.93 -3.38
CA ALA A 108 -4.47 14.83 -2.87
C ALA A 108 -5.18 15.58 -4.01
N LEU A 109 -4.43 16.06 -5.01
CA LEU A 109 -5.00 16.71 -6.19
C LEU A 109 -5.87 15.74 -7.01
N ALA A 110 -5.37 14.54 -7.29
CA ALA A 110 -6.13 13.51 -8.00
C ALA A 110 -7.45 13.17 -7.30
N THR A 111 -7.45 13.13 -5.96
CA THR A 111 -8.64 12.93 -5.13
C THR A 111 -9.66 14.06 -5.29
N VAL A 112 -9.20 15.33 -5.26
CA VAL A 112 -10.08 16.50 -5.43
C VAL A 112 -10.69 16.52 -6.82
N ASP A 113 -9.89 16.29 -7.86
CA ASP A 113 -10.35 16.27 -9.25
C ASP A 113 -11.36 15.14 -9.48
N ALA A 114 -11.07 13.93 -8.99
CA ALA A 114 -11.98 12.79 -9.10
C ALA A 114 -13.30 13.05 -8.37
N ARG A 115 -13.30 13.68 -7.19
CA ARG A 115 -14.55 14.06 -6.51
C ARG A 115 -15.36 15.07 -7.30
N ALA A 116 -14.70 16.08 -7.89
CA ALA A 116 -15.38 17.07 -8.71
C ALA A 116 -16.03 16.41 -9.95
N GLU A 117 -15.30 15.53 -10.62
CA GLU A 117 -15.76 14.78 -11.79
C GLU A 117 -16.93 13.85 -11.44
N MET A 118 -16.80 13.03 -10.40
CA MET A 118 -17.85 12.10 -9.97
C MET A 118 -19.09 12.82 -9.45
N THR A 119 -18.95 13.99 -8.82
CA THR A 119 -20.10 14.84 -8.45
C THR A 119 -20.87 15.25 -9.70
N LEU A 120 -20.17 15.61 -10.77
CA LEU A 120 -20.77 16.02 -12.04
C LEU A 120 -21.46 14.83 -12.73
N LEU A 121 -20.80 13.67 -12.80
CA LEU A 121 -21.37 12.43 -13.35
C LEU A 121 -22.60 11.96 -12.55
N ALA A 122 -22.54 12.00 -11.22
CA ALA A 122 -23.68 11.67 -10.36
C ALA A 122 -24.86 12.63 -10.59
N SER A 123 -24.60 13.92 -10.82
CA SER A 123 -25.67 14.89 -11.12
C SER A 123 -26.35 14.64 -12.48
N ILE A 124 -25.57 14.20 -13.48
CA ILE A 124 -26.10 13.78 -14.78
C ILE A 124 -26.93 12.51 -14.62
N ALA A 125 -26.41 11.52 -13.89
CA ALA A 125 -27.12 10.28 -13.61
C ALA A 125 -28.43 10.52 -12.85
N ASP A 126 -28.47 11.45 -11.89
CA ASP A 126 -29.71 11.80 -11.18
C ASP A 126 -30.73 12.47 -12.11
N ARG A 127 -30.28 13.41 -12.95
CA ARG A 127 -31.15 14.04 -13.96
C ARG A 127 -31.73 13.01 -14.92
N ASP A 128 -30.90 12.09 -15.41
CA ASP A 128 -31.32 11.08 -16.38
C ASP A 128 -32.24 10.03 -15.72
N ARG A 129 -32.01 9.71 -14.44
CA ARG A 129 -32.93 8.90 -13.62
C ARG A 129 -34.29 9.59 -13.47
N LEU A 130 -34.33 10.89 -13.19
CA LEU A 130 -35.57 11.66 -13.10
C LEU A 130 -36.29 11.69 -14.46
N ALA A 131 -35.57 11.92 -15.56
CA ALA A 131 -36.14 11.86 -16.90
C ALA A 131 -36.71 10.47 -17.24
N GLY A 132 -35.98 9.41 -16.90
CA GLY A 132 -36.44 8.02 -17.05
C GLY A 132 -37.69 7.71 -16.22
N SER A 133 -37.81 8.27 -15.01
CA SER A 133 -39.02 8.11 -14.19
C SER A 133 -40.27 8.76 -14.80
N VAL A 134 -40.10 9.87 -15.53
CA VAL A 134 -41.20 10.51 -16.28
C VAL A 134 -41.60 9.66 -17.49
N ALA A 135 -40.62 9.08 -18.19
CA ALA A 135 -40.88 8.17 -19.32
C ALA A 135 -41.58 6.87 -18.88
N ASP A 136 -41.17 6.30 -17.73
CA ASP A 136 -41.80 5.14 -17.10
C ASP A 136 -43.28 5.43 -16.75
N ALA A 137 -43.58 6.62 -16.22
CA ALA A 137 -44.95 7.06 -15.97
C ALA A 137 -45.79 7.20 -17.26
N LEU A 138 -45.15 7.35 -18.43
CA LEU A 138 -45.79 7.35 -19.74
C LEU A 138 -45.81 5.96 -20.41
N GLY A 139 -45.31 4.92 -19.72
CA GLY A 139 -45.33 3.53 -20.17
C GLY A 139 -44.04 3.03 -20.82
N ASP A 140 -42.93 3.79 -20.74
CA ASP A 140 -41.63 3.39 -21.27
C ASP A 140 -40.57 3.20 -20.17
N ASP A 141 -40.49 1.98 -19.63
CA ASP A 141 -39.50 1.60 -18.60
C ASP A 141 -38.06 1.49 -19.16
N SER A 142 -37.89 1.40 -20.48
CA SER A 142 -36.57 1.19 -21.09
C SER A 142 -35.63 2.38 -20.86
N ALA A 143 -36.18 3.60 -20.80
CA ALA A 143 -35.46 4.82 -20.51
C ALA A 143 -34.84 4.84 -19.10
N ARG A 144 -35.53 4.26 -18.11
CA ARG A 144 -35.07 4.19 -16.72
C ARG A 144 -33.88 3.24 -16.58
N VAL A 145 -33.95 2.07 -17.21
CA VAL A 145 -32.87 1.08 -17.21
C VAL A 145 -31.64 1.60 -17.96
N SER A 146 -31.84 2.27 -19.10
CA SER A 146 -30.76 2.85 -19.88
C SER A 146 -30.01 3.94 -19.09
N ALA A 147 -30.74 4.85 -18.44
CA ALA A 147 -30.15 5.90 -17.61
C ALA A 147 -29.32 5.34 -16.44
N ALA A 148 -29.86 4.34 -15.72
CA ALA A 148 -29.13 3.70 -14.62
C ALA A 148 -27.85 3.00 -15.09
N SER A 149 -27.91 2.34 -16.25
CA SER A 149 -26.77 1.64 -16.84
C SER A 149 -25.67 2.62 -17.27
N ALA A 150 -26.05 3.70 -17.97
CA ALA A 150 -25.12 4.74 -18.41
C ALA A 150 -24.44 5.44 -17.22
N GLY A 151 -25.20 5.76 -16.16
CA GLY A 151 -24.66 6.33 -14.93
C GLY A 151 -23.65 5.40 -14.24
N ARG A 152 -23.96 4.11 -14.13
CA ARG A 152 -23.03 3.11 -13.59
C ARG A 152 -21.73 3.05 -14.42
N TYR A 153 -21.82 2.94 -15.74
CA TYR A 153 -20.62 2.85 -16.59
C TYR A 153 -19.73 4.09 -16.49
N ALA A 154 -20.33 5.29 -16.48
CA ALA A 154 -19.57 6.53 -16.36
C ALA A 154 -18.87 6.65 -15.00
N LEU A 155 -19.57 6.31 -13.91
CA LEU A 155 -19.00 6.36 -12.56
C LEU A 155 -17.91 5.32 -12.36
N SER A 156 -18.08 4.10 -12.88
CA SER A 156 -17.04 3.07 -12.84
C SER A 156 -15.80 3.50 -13.63
N ALA A 157 -15.96 4.04 -14.84
CA ALA A 157 -14.84 4.51 -15.65
C ALA A 157 -14.07 5.66 -14.96
N ALA A 158 -14.78 6.61 -14.34
CA ALA A 158 -14.14 7.67 -13.56
C ALA A 158 -13.43 7.13 -12.31
N GLY A 159 -13.95 6.05 -11.70
CA GLY A 159 -13.30 5.34 -10.60
C GLY A 159 -12.00 4.67 -11.02
N ASP A 160 -12.01 4.02 -12.19
CA ASP A 160 -10.81 3.40 -12.77
C ASP A 160 -9.76 4.47 -13.12
N GLU A 161 -10.18 5.60 -13.69
CA GLU A 161 -9.27 6.72 -14.01
C GLU A 161 -8.68 7.36 -12.75
N TYR A 162 -9.48 7.55 -11.70
CA TYR A 162 -8.96 7.98 -10.39
C TYR A 162 -7.92 7.00 -9.85
N THR A 163 -8.20 5.69 -9.93
CA THR A 163 -7.28 4.64 -9.47
C THR A 163 -5.96 4.68 -10.25
N GLY A 164 -6.02 4.88 -11.57
CA GLY A 164 -4.83 5.06 -12.41
C GLY A 164 -4.01 6.28 -12.00
N ARG A 165 -4.65 7.46 -11.90
CA ARG A 165 -3.97 8.71 -11.49
C ARG A 165 -3.39 8.64 -10.08
N ALA A 166 -4.08 7.98 -9.16
CA ALA A 166 -3.62 7.72 -7.81
C ALA A 166 -2.41 6.78 -7.76
N GLY A 167 -2.38 5.77 -8.64
CA GLY A 167 -1.23 4.89 -8.86
C GLY A 167 -0.03 5.67 -9.39
N ASP A 168 -0.20 6.42 -10.48
CA ASP A 168 0.87 7.21 -11.11
C ASP A 168 1.52 8.21 -10.13
N ALA A 169 0.72 8.80 -9.22
CA ALA A 169 1.20 9.68 -8.16
C ALA A 169 2.12 8.95 -7.16
N CYS A 170 1.81 7.69 -6.83
CA CYS A 170 2.65 6.85 -5.96
C CYS A 170 3.92 6.39 -6.68
N ASP A 171 3.80 6.00 -7.95
CA ASP A 171 4.89 5.48 -8.77
C ASP A 171 5.98 6.52 -9.03
N SER A 172 5.56 7.78 -9.19
CA SER A 172 6.47 8.91 -9.36
C SER A 172 7.38 9.13 -8.14
N ALA A 173 6.90 8.88 -6.92
CA ALA A 173 7.75 8.92 -5.73
C ALA A 173 8.65 7.68 -5.61
N ALA A 174 8.18 6.51 -6.02
CA ALA A 174 8.99 5.30 -6.05
C ALA A 174 10.17 5.44 -7.02
N GLN A 175 9.97 6.04 -8.20
CA GLN A 175 11.02 6.23 -9.21
C GLN A 175 12.14 7.18 -8.75
N VAL A 176 11.83 8.22 -7.97
CA VAL A 176 12.87 9.09 -7.39
C VAL A 176 13.71 8.33 -6.38
N ALA A 177 13.10 7.46 -5.56
CA ALA A 177 13.82 6.60 -4.63
C ALA A 177 14.68 5.53 -5.33
N ASP A 178 14.26 5.05 -6.52
CA ASP A 178 14.95 4.01 -7.28
C ASP A 178 16.06 4.55 -8.22
N SER A 179 16.03 5.85 -8.53
CA SER A 179 17.00 6.48 -9.44
C SER A 179 18.44 6.56 -8.89
N GLU A 180 18.64 6.39 -7.58
CA GLU A 180 19.98 6.25 -6.96
C GLU A 180 20.36 4.79 -6.65
N GLN A 181 19.43 3.84 -6.80
CA GLN A 181 19.66 2.44 -6.46
C GLN A 181 18.85 1.55 -7.40
N ARG A 182 19.49 1.17 -8.51
CA ARG A 182 18.94 0.30 -9.56
C ARG A 182 18.42 -1.02 -8.94
N THR A 183 17.13 -1.09 -8.58
CA THR A 183 16.42 -2.31 -8.20
C THR A 183 14.94 -2.20 -8.57
N GLU A 184 14.61 -2.67 -9.77
CA GLU A 184 13.25 -2.90 -10.27
C GLU A 184 12.32 -3.37 -9.15
N SER A 185 11.46 -2.47 -8.66
CA SER A 185 10.40 -2.79 -7.71
C SER A 185 9.11 -2.16 -8.22
N THR A 186 8.27 -3.01 -8.81
CA THR A 186 6.92 -2.65 -9.27
C THR A 186 6.08 -2.15 -8.09
N PRO A 187 5.34 -1.04 -8.24
CA PRO A 187 4.52 -0.44 -7.19
C PRO A 187 3.19 -1.21 -6.95
N PRO A 188 2.55 -1.02 -5.77
CA PRO A 188 1.37 -1.78 -5.38
C PRO A 188 0.12 -1.33 -6.14
N ALA A 189 -0.46 -2.23 -6.92
CA ALA A 189 -1.78 -2.04 -7.51
C ALA A 189 -2.84 -1.98 -6.40
N ALA A 190 -3.52 -0.84 -6.30
CA ALA A 190 -4.76 -0.71 -5.53
C ALA A 190 -5.83 -1.58 -6.21
N THR A 191 -6.31 -2.61 -5.52
CA THR A 191 -7.28 -3.55 -6.07
C THR A 191 -8.71 -2.99 -6.01
N SER A 192 -9.45 -3.20 -7.08
CA SER A 192 -10.91 -3.41 -7.07
C SER A 192 -11.24 -4.41 -8.17
N GLY A 193 -12.01 -5.45 -7.84
CA GLY A 193 -11.99 -6.73 -8.53
C GLY A 193 -12.76 -6.86 -9.85
N MET A 194 -12.36 -7.93 -10.58
CA MET A 194 -12.95 -8.58 -11.78
C MET A 194 -12.75 -7.84 -13.12
N MET A 195 -12.24 -8.39 -14.24
CA MET A 195 -11.65 -9.68 -14.69
C MET A 195 -11.10 -9.44 -16.12
N THR A 196 -10.08 -10.18 -16.60
CA THR A 196 -10.16 -10.87 -17.92
C THR A 196 -9.08 -11.95 -18.07
N ALA A 197 -9.52 -13.12 -18.53
CA ALA A 197 -8.67 -14.23 -18.91
C ALA A 197 -7.99 -13.99 -20.27
N GLY A 198 -6.72 -14.39 -20.37
CA GLY A 198 -6.05 -14.80 -21.62
C GLY A 198 -5.32 -13.71 -22.39
N GLY A 199 -4.01 -13.87 -22.60
CA GLY A 199 -3.28 -13.02 -23.54
C GLY A 199 -1.76 -13.12 -23.54
N PHE A 200 -1.24 -14.29 -23.96
CA PHE A 200 0.01 -14.52 -24.71
C PHE A 200 1.32 -13.80 -24.34
N GLY A 201 2.35 -14.64 -24.14
CA GLY A 201 3.74 -14.22 -24.07
C GLY A 201 4.30 -13.61 -25.36
N ALA A 202 5.43 -12.94 -25.17
CA ALA A 202 6.48 -12.68 -26.15
C ALA A 202 7.81 -12.88 -25.40
N LEU A 203 8.54 -13.95 -25.70
CA LEU A 203 9.85 -13.91 -26.38
C LEU A 203 10.86 -12.99 -25.69
N GLY A 204 12.00 -13.44 -25.18
CA GLY A 204 12.79 -14.60 -25.56
C GLY A 204 14.24 -14.14 -25.78
N ALA A 205 15.17 -14.89 -25.17
CA ALA A 205 16.58 -15.04 -25.54
C ALA A 205 17.43 -13.78 -25.80
N LEU A 206 18.55 -13.64 -25.08
CA LEU A 206 19.93 -13.58 -25.63
C LEU A 206 20.90 -13.17 -24.51
N GLY A 207 21.90 -14.01 -24.24
CA GLY A 207 23.00 -13.64 -23.35
C GLY A 207 23.84 -14.77 -22.78
N ALA A 208 24.15 -15.80 -23.57
CA ALA A 208 25.23 -16.73 -23.25
C ALA A 208 26.56 -16.17 -23.77
N SER A 209 27.50 -15.90 -22.87
CA SER A 209 28.96 -15.86 -23.09
C SER A 209 29.65 -15.87 -21.71
N ALA A 210 30.18 -16.98 -21.21
CA ALA A 210 31.42 -17.68 -21.57
C ALA A 210 32.67 -17.17 -20.82
N GLY A 211 33.30 -18.09 -20.05
CA GLY A 211 34.64 -18.02 -19.46
C GLY A 211 34.65 -17.75 -17.94
N GLY A 212 35.28 -18.51 -17.05
CA GLY A 212 36.15 -19.67 -17.16
C GLY A 212 36.99 -19.80 -15.88
N ALA A 213 36.98 -21.00 -15.29
CA ALA A 213 38.03 -21.65 -14.50
C ALA A 213 38.46 -21.17 -13.08
N LEU A 214 38.10 -22.05 -12.12
CA LEU A 214 38.94 -22.73 -11.10
C LEU A 214 39.47 -22.04 -9.82
N GLN A 215 39.26 -22.80 -8.73
CA GLN A 215 39.94 -22.84 -7.41
C GLN A 215 39.53 -21.76 -6.38
N GLY A 216 39.20 -22.08 -5.13
CA GLY A 216 39.24 -23.33 -4.39
C GLY A 216 38.57 -23.16 -3.02
N ALA A 217 38.24 -24.30 -2.42
CA ALA A 217 37.52 -24.47 -1.16
C ALA A 217 37.92 -23.54 0.00
N ARG A 218 36.93 -23.06 0.77
CA ARG A 218 36.59 -23.62 2.10
C ARG A 218 35.20 -23.15 2.55
N ALA A 219 34.44 -24.11 3.06
CA ALA A 219 33.18 -23.90 3.74
C ALA A 219 33.36 -23.05 5.01
N VAL A 220 32.45 -22.10 5.22
CA VAL A 220 31.89 -21.80 6.53
C VAL A 220 30.39 -21.98 6.38
N GLY A 221 29.94 -23.19 6.70
CA GLY A 221 28.52 -23.46 6.93
C GLY A 221 28.11 -22.70 8.18
N GLY A 222 27.65 -21.46 8.00
CA GLY A 222 26.76 -20.84 8.96
C GLY A 222 25.39 -21.48 8.76
N GLN A 223 25.09 -22.56 9.47
CA GLN A 223 23.71 -22.90 9.77
C GLN A 223 23.14 -21.71 10.54
N ALA A 224 22.52 -20.78 9.81
CA ALA A 224 21.61 -19.82 10.40
C ALA A 224 20.62 -20.65 11.21
N SER A 225 20.69 -20.50 12.53
CA SER A 225 19.80 -21.22 13.44
C SER A 225 18.38 -20.91 13.01
N THR A 226 17.66 -21.91 12.52
CA THR A 226 16.25 -21.75 12.20
C THR A 226 15.58 -21.23 13.47
N PRO A 227 14.96 -20.04 13.43
CA PRO A 227 14.37 -19.47 14.62
C PRO A 227 13.37 -20.47 15.21
N ASP A 228 13.40 -20.67 16.53
CA ASP A 228 12.47 -21.58 17.24
C ASP A 228 11.07 -20.95 17.22
N ILE A 229 10.32 -21.26 16.15
CA ILE A 229 8.97 -20.73 15.92
C ILE A 229 7.99 -21.86 16.21
N ASP A 230 7.22 -21.72 17.30
CA ASP A 230 6.19 -22.69 17.67
C ASP A 230 4.93 -22.55 16.78
N PRO A 231 4.65 -23.52 15.90
CA PRO A 231 3.47 -23.47 15.02
C PRO A 231 2.16 -23.54 15.81
N THR A 232 2.16 -24.17 16.98
CA THR A 232 0.98 -24.33 17.84
C THR A 232 0.56 -22.99 18.42
N TRP A 233 1.53 -22.24 18.96
CA TRP A 233 1.31 -20.88 19.45
C TRP A 233 0.78 -19.96 18.36
N LEU A 234 1.25 -20.08 17.12
CA LEU A 234 0.77 -19.26 16.00
C LEU A 234 -0.69 -19.56 15.64
N ILE A 235 -1.09 -20.84 15.64
CA ILE A 235 -2.49 -21.23 15.43
C ILE A 235 -3.38 -20.68 16.56
N GLU A 236 -2.95 -20.81 17.81
CA GLU A 236 -3.68 -20.28 18.97
C GLU A 236 -3.80 -18.75 18.91
N ARG A 237 -2.72 -18.06 18.56
CA ARG A 237 -2.72 -16.60 18.39
C ARG A 237 -3.69 -16.16 17.30
N ALA A 238 -3.69 -16.84 16.14
CA ALA A 238 -4.63 -16.57 15.07
C ALA A 238 -6.09 -16.82 15.51
N ALA A 239 -6.35 -17.88 16.28
CA ALA A 239 -7.68 -18.19 16.81
C ALA A 239 -8.16 -17.15 17.85
N ILE A 240 -7.28 -16.65 18.72
CA ILE A 240 -7.59 -15.56 19.66
C ILE A 240 -7.97 -14.30 18.88
N LEU A 241 -7.20 -13.96 17.83
CA LEU A 241 -7.51 -12.81 16.98
C LEU A 241 -8.85 -12.99 16.23
N GLN A 242 -9.10 -14.18 15.69
CA GLN A 242 -10.37 -14.53 15.02
C GLN A 242 -11.58 -14.38 15.95
N THR A 243 -11.46 -14.79 17.21
CA THR A 243 -12.55 -14.71 18.20
C THR A 243 -12.72 -13.33 18.83
N SER A 244 -11.71 -12.45 18.70
CA SER A 244 -11.77 -11.05 19.14
C SER A 244 -12.52 -10.13 18.17
N LEU A 245 -12.85 -10.62 16.97
CA LEU A 245 -13.59 -9.86 15.97
C LEU A 245 -15.05 -9.62 16.43
N PRO A 246 -15.53 -8.36 16.44
CA PRO A 246 -16.91 -8.08 16.75
C PRO A 246 -17.85 -8.57 15.63
N SER A 247 -19.09 -8.89 15.99
CA SER A 247 -20.16 -9.10 14.99
C SER A 247 -20.38 -7.81 14.17
N PRO A 248 -20.64 -7.91 12.85
CA PRO A 248 -20.82 -9.12 12.03
C PRO A 248 -19.53 -9.68 11.42
N PHE A 249 -18.37 -9.11 11.70
CA PHE A 249 -17.10 -9.42 11.02
C PHE A 249 -16.60 -10.83 11.28
N SER A 250 -16.84 -11.36 12.48
CA SER A 250 -16.50 -12.73 12.86
C SER A 250 -17.09 -13.81 11.93
N GLU A 251 -18.14 -13.48 11.16
CA GLU A 251 -18.83 -14.44 10.29
C GLU A 251 -18.19 -14.60 8.91
N TRP A 252 -17.48 -13.58 8.42
CA TRP A 252 -16.97 -13.57 7.05
C TRP A 252 -15.47 -13.29 6.95
N MET A 253 -14.88 -12.65 7.97
CA MET A 253 -13.47 -12.29 7.98
C MET A 253 -12.63 -13.43 8.52
N ARG A 254 -11.53 -13.75 7.81
CA ARG A 254 -10.57 -14.76 8.22
C ARG A 254 -9.28 -14.11 8.68
N VAL A 255 -8.66 -14.69 9.70
CA VAL A 255 -7.39 -14.24 10.26
C VAL A 255 -6.31 -15.30 10.06
N ALA A 256 -5.13 -14.84 9.65
CA ALA A 256 -3.90 -15.63 9.66
C ALA A 256 -2.77 -14.82 10.30
N ILE A 257 -1.72 -15.50 10.74
CA ILE A 257 -0.49 -14.91 11.24
C ILE A 257 0.71 -15.60 10.60
N GLY A 258 1.71 -14.84 10.19
CA GLY A 258 2.96 -15.39 9.71
C GLY A 258 4.14 -14.82 10.47
N VAL A 259 5.25 -15.55 10.38
CA VAL A 259 6.56 -15.11 10.85
C VAL A 259 7.52 -15.09 9.69
N GLY A 260 8.19 -13.95 9.53
CA GLY A 260 9.29 -13.76 8.60
C GLY A 260 10.56 -13.37 9.35
N THR A 261 11.70 -13.51 8.71
CA THR A 261 12.99 -13.07 9.24
C THR A 261 13.53 -11.91 8.43
N ASP A 262 14.03 -10.88 9.10
CA ASP A 262 14.79 -9.79 8.45
C ASP A 262 16.21 -10.26 8.04
N ALA A 263 16.98 -9.35 7.43
CA ALA A 263 18.35 -9.62 6.99
C ALA A 263 19.33 -9.90 8.15
N ASP A 264 18.99 -9.46 9.37
CA ASP A 264 19.78 -9.65 10.59
C ASP A 264 19.33 -10.92 11.37
N GLY A 265 18.34 -11.66 10.86
CA GLY A 265 17.76 -12.84 11.50
C GLY A 265 16.72 -12.54 12.58
N GLY A 266 16.30 -11.29 12.73
CA GLY A 266 15.23 -10.85 13.60
C GLY A 266 13.87 -11.36 13.13
N GLN A 267 13.04 -11.83 14.05
CA GLN A 267 11.69 -12.32 13.74
C GLN A 267 10.70 -11.17 13.71
N VAL A 268 9.96 -11.05 12.61
CA VAL A 268 8.86 -10.12 12.46
C VAL A 268 7.57 -10.88 12.21
N ARG A 269 6.52 -10.51 12.94
CA ARG A 269 5.21 -11.15 12.87
C ARG A 269 4.27 -10.28 12.04
N VAL A 270 3.54 -10.92 11.15
CA VAL A 270 2.54 -10.27 10.30
C VAL A 270 1.20 -10.93 10.56
N VAL A 271 0.24 -10.17 11.04
CA VAL A 271 -1.16 -10.57 11.16
C VAL A 271 -1.88 -10.13 9.90
N ALA A 272 -2.61 -11.01 9.25
CA ALA A 272 -3.42 -10.66 8.10
C ALA A 272 -4.89 -10.99 8.31
N THR A 273 -5.72 -10.17 7.68
CA THR A 273 -7.16 -10.36 7.60
C THR A 273 -7.59 -10.47 6.14
N SER A 274 -8.69 -11.17 5.87
CA SER A 274 -9.32 -11.19 4.54
C SER A 274 -10.09 -9.89 4.21
N ASP A 275 -9.87 -8.83 4.98
CA ASP A 275 -10.47 -7.52 4.77
C ASP A 275 -9.69 -6.79 3.65
N PRO A 276 -10.36 -6.17 2.67
CA PRO A 276 -9.70 -5.32 1.67
C PRO A 276 -9.03 -4.07 2.26
N GLN A 277 -9.38 -3.67 3.49
CA GLN A 277 -8.76 -2.52 4.16
C GLN A 277 -8.24 -2.92 5.54
N PRO A 278 -6.93 -3.20 5.70
CA PRO A 278 -6.38 -3.63 6.98
C PRO A 278 -6.24 -2.46 7.95
N TYR A 279 -7.21 -2.31 8.86
CA TYR A 279 -7.10 -1.40 10.01
C TYR A 279 -7.51 -2.10 11.31
N GLN A 280 -6.95 -1.63 12.43
CA GLN A 280 -7.31 -2.16 13.74
C GLN A 280 -8.74 -1.77 14.09
N ARG A 281 -9.59 -2.78 14.29
CA ARG A 281 -11.00 -2.60 14.66
C ARG A 281 -11.13 -2.60 16.18
N PRO A 282 -12.17 -1.94 16.76
CA PRO A 282 -12.43 -2.03 18.19
C PRO A 282 -12.55 -3.49 18.64
N GLY A 283 -11.71 -3.90 19.60
CA GLY A 283 -11.63 -5.28 20.11
C GLY A 283 -10.59 -6.18 19.42
N PHE A 284 -10.11 -5.81 18.23
CA PHE A 284 -9.07 -6.52 17.47
C PHE A 284 -7.72 -5.78 17.61
N ALA A 285 -6.87 -6.26 18.52
CA ALA A 285 -5.59 -5.63 18.82
C ALA A 285 -4.41 -6.56 18.49
N ILE A 286 -3.55 -6.09 17.60
CA ILE A 286 -2.25 -6.71 17.34
C ILE A 286 -1.22 -6.19 18.37
N ALA A 287 -0.18 -6.97 18.61
CA ALA A 287 0.91 -6.54 19.47
C ALA A 287 1.70 -5.38 18.83
N PRO A 288 2.38 -4.53 19.61
CA PRO A 288 3.17 -3.41 19.08
C PRO A 288 4.30 -3.83 18.11
N SER A 289 4.71 -5.09 18.17
CA SER A 289 5.73 -5.70 17.30
C SER A 289 5.15 -6.49 16.12
N GLU A 290 3.82 -6.48 15.94
CA GLU A 290 3.11 -7.17 14.85
C GLU A 290 2.73 -6.16 13.76
N LEU A 291 2.92 -6.54 12.50
CA LEU A 291 2.43 -5.81 11.33
C LEU A 291 1.01 -6.27 10.98
N LEU A 292 0.22 -5.40 10.35
CA LEU A 292 -1.13 -5.72 9.88
C LEU A 292 -1.19 -5.70 8.35
N ALA A 293 -1.75 -6.75 7.76
CA ALA A 293 -1.91 -6.90 6.33
C ALA A 293 -3.36 -7.28 5.94
N GLY A 294 -3.74 -6.96 4.70
CA GLY A 294 -5.05 -7.28 4.14
C GLY A 294 -5.17 -6.69 2.74
N ASP A 295 -5.68 -7.50 1.81
CA ASP A 295 -5.82 -7.17 0.38
C ASP A 295 -7.18 -7.61 -0.19
N GLY A 296 -8.09 -8.07 0.68
CA GLY A 296 -9.42 -8.58 0.31
C GLY A 296 -9.41 -10.02 -0.23
N GLY A 297 -8.23 -10.63 -0.33
CA GLY A 297 -8.02 -12.02 -0.72
C GLY A 297 -7.83 -12.95 0.48
N PRO A 298 -7.28 -14.16 0.25
CA PRO A 298 -6.90 -15.05 1.33
C PRO A 298 -5.81 -14.40 2.22
N PRO A 299 -6.02 -14.35 3.55
CA PRO A 299 -5.10 -13.66 4.47
C PRO A 299 -3.69 -14.25 4.42
N GLU A 300 -3.55 -15.54 4.07
CA GLU A 300 -2.25 -16.19 3.92
C GLU A 300 -1.37 -15.58 2.82
N TYR A 301 -1.97 -15.10 1.73
CA TYR A 301 -1.23 -14.44 0.65
C TYR A 301 -0.91 -12.99 0.99
N ALA A 302 -1.82 -12.30 1.67
CA ALA A 302 -1.56 -10.95 2.18
C ALA A 302 -0.34 -10.92 3.12
N ILE A 303 -0.13 -11.99 3.92
CA ILE A 303 1.08 -12.14 4.76
C ILE A 303 2.34 -12.18 3.91
N VAL A 304 2.38 -13.02 2.89
CA VAL A 304 3.58 -13.19 2.04
C VAL A 304 3.85 -11.92 1.25
N ALA A 305 2.82 -11.25 0.74
CA ALA A 305 2.93 -9.98 0.06
C ALA A 305 3.48 -8.89 0.99
N GLU A 306 3.00 -8.81 2.23
CA GLU A 306 3.49 -7.84 3.22
C GLU A 306 4.92 -8.14 3.66
N MET A 307 5.27 -9.41 3.83
CA MET A 307 6.66 -9.81 4.12
C MET A 307 7.60 -9.44 2.98
N ALA A 308 7.21 -9.69 1.73
CA ALA A 308 7.97 -9.26 0.57
C ALA A 308 8.15 -7.73 0.55
N ARG A 309 7.07 -6.97 0.81
CA ARG A 309 7.10 -5.50 0.90
C ARG A 309 8.05 -5.01 2.01
N ALA A 310 8.03 -5.67 3.16
CA ALA A 310 8.89 -5.37 4.31
C ALA A 310 10.31 -5.96 4.19
N ARG A 311 10.66 -6.60 3.06
CA ARG A 311 11.94 -7.30 2.83
C ARG A 311 12.25 -8.38 3.88
N LEU A 312 11.21 -9.07 4.33
CA LEU A 312 11.27 -10.21 5.23
C LEU A 312 11.22 -11.50 4.42
N THR A 313 12.05 -12.47 4.80
CA THR A 313 11.98 -13.83 4.25
C THR A 313 10.86 -14.59 4.99
N PRO A 314 9.78 -15.00 4.32
CA PRO A 314 8.70 -15.73 4.96
C PRO A 314 9.19 -17.10 5.45
N VAL A 315 8.90 -17.44 6.70
CA VAL A 315 9.31 -18.73 7.31
C VAL A 315 8.11 -19.64 7.51
N ILE A 316 7.04 -19.13 8.13
CA ILE A 316 5.83 -19.91 8.41
C ILE A 316 4.58 -19.03 8.35
N VAL A 317 3.48 -19.60 7.85
CA VAL A 317 2.13 -19.02 7.87
C VAL A 317 1.19 -19.95 8.62
N ALA A 318 0.48 -19.41 9.61
CA ALA A 318 -0.52 -20.10 10.39
C ALA A 318 -1.90 -19.46 10.24
N SER A 319 -2.94 -20.27 10.07
CA SER A 319 -4.31 -19.78 9.92
C SER A 319 -5.18 -20.13 11.13
N ALA A 320 -6.12 -19.25 11.48
CA ALA A 320 -7.08 -19.51 12.56
C ALA A 320 -8.06 -20.65 12.22
N MET A 321 -8.26 -20.89 10.93
CA MET A 321 -9.11 -21.96 10.38
C MET A 321 -8.27 -22.91 9.53
N THR A 322 -8.79 -24.10 9.24
CA THR A 322 -8.14 -25.04 8.33
C THR A 322 -7.83 -24.37 6.99
N MET A 323 -6.55 -24.38 6.61
CA MET A 323 -6.09 -23.74 5.39
C MET A 323 -6.55 -24.55 4.16
N PRO A 324 -7.12 -23.91 3.12
CA PRO A 324 -7.45 -24.59 1.87
C PRO A 324 -6.22 -25.23 1.23
N GLN A 325 -6.34 -26.47 0.73
CA GLN A 325 -5.21 -27.23 0.18
C GLN A 325 -4.47 -26.51 -0.94
N GLY A 326 -5.20 -25.79 -1.83
CA GLY A 326 -4.58 -25.01 -2.90
C GLY A 326 -3.66 -23.90 -2.39
N ILE A 327 -4.03 -23.25 -1.28
CA ILE A 327 -3.23 -22.19 -0.66
C ILE A 327 -2.00 -22.81 0.02
N ALA A 328 -2.21 -23.88 0.80
CA ALA A 328 -1.13 -24.59 1.45
C ALA A 328 -0.06 -25.09 0.47
N SER A 329 -0.48 -25.63 -0.69
CA SER A 329 0.45 -26.11 -1.71
C SER A 329 1.29 -25.01 -2.35
N VAL A 330 0.72 -23.81 -2.55
CA VAL A 330 1.43 -22.67 -3.14
C VAL A 330 2.48 -22.16 -2.16
N LEU A 331 2.12 -21.98 -0.89
CA LEU A 331 3.05 -21.52 0.15
C LEU A 331 4.23 -22.48 0.35
N VAL A 332 3.95 -23.79 0.37
CA VAL A 332 5.01 -24.81 0.48
C VAL A 332 5.91 -24.82 -0.75
N ALA A 333 5.39 -24.58 -1.95
CA ALA A 333 6.19 -24.48 -3.17
C ALA A 333 7.15 -23.27 -3.15
N GLU A 334 6.73 -22.18 -2.51
CA GLU A 334 7.56 -20.98 -2.25
C GLU A 334 8.51 -21.15 -1.05
N GLY A 335 8.58 -22.34 -0.45
CA GLY A 335 9.47 -22.64 0.68
C GLY A 335 8.95 -22.16 2.04
N VAL A 336 7.67 -21.77 2.14
CA VAL A 336 7.04 -21.29 3.38
C VAL A 336 6.35 -22.44 4.10
N ALA A 337 6.67 -22.65 5.38
CA ALA A 337 5.98 -23.63 6.20
C ALA A 337 4.53 -23.22 6.45
N VAL A 338 3.62 -24.20 6.57
CA VAL A 338 2.20 -23.93 6.80
C VAL A 338 1.70 -24.64 8.05
N ALA A 339 0.88 -23.95 8.83
CA ALA A 339 0.26 -24.47 10.04
C ALA A 339 -1.24 -24.12 10.04
N SER A 340 -2.11 -25.08 10.33
CA SER A 340 -3.53 -24.79 10.51
C SER A 340 -4.20 -25.86 11.36
N PRO A 341 -5.36 -25.57 11.97
CA PRO A 341 -6.15 -26.57 12.66
C PRO A 341 -6.47 -27.77 11.76
N PRO A 342 -6.46 -29.00 12.30
CA PRO A 342 -6.81 -30.19 11.52
C PRO A 342 -8.24 -30.05 10.97
N SER A 343 -8.45 -30.43 9.71
CA SER A 343 -9.78 -30.47 9.12
C SER A 343 -10.74 -31.26 10.03
N PRO A 344 -11.96 -30.78 10.30
CA PRO A 344 -12.95 -31.58 10.99
C PRO A 344 -13.15 -32.88 10.19
N ARG A 345 -12.94 -34.02 10.84
CA ARG A 345 -13.21 -35.33 10.24
C ARG A 345 -14.71 -35.41 9.97
N THR A 346 -15.09 -35.37 8.70
CA THR A 346 -16.38 -35.86 8.21
C THR A 346 -16.37 -37.37 8.17
#